data_AF-A0A966DXN9-F1
#
_entry.id   AF-A0A966DXN9-F1
#
_cell.length_a   1.000
_cell.length_b   1.000
_cell.length_c   1.000
_cell.angle_alpha   90.00
_cell.angle_beta   90.00
_cell.angle_gamma   90.00
#
_symmetry.space_group_name_H-M   'P 1'
#
loop_
_entity.id
_entity.type
_entity.pdbx_description
1 polymer ?
#
loop_
_entity_poly.entity_id
_entity_poly.type
_entity_poly.pdbx_seq_one_letter_code
_entity_poly.pdbx_strand_id
1 'polypeptide(L)'
;MNWDAIGAIGELLGALVVVVTLAYLAVQVRHAKTATADQSRLYRATAVREIILETCRDDALRMLQIKAWDMEPYYESLAEKLGVTIEEASKLDWGNGYYFWMWWGQWASTTESRDMKEIEHVVAGLGGLPVMREHWETSPVSRPLLDTDFVEFVDELLSRASR
;
A
#
# COMPACT_ATOMS: atom_id res chain seq x y z
N MET A 1 58.61 31.89 9.94
CA MET A 1 57.23 31.39 9.83
C MET A 1 57.30 29.88 9.82
N ASN A 2 56.68 29.19 10.79
CA ASN A 2 56.82 27.74 10.95
C ASN A 2 55.92 27.03 9.93
N TRP A 3 56.48 26.75 8.76
CA TRP A 3 55.77 26.08 7.66
C TRP A 3 55.18 24.72 8.08
N ASP A 4 55.85 24.00 8.99
CA ASP A 4 55.36 22.74 9.55
C ASP A 4 54.05 22.90 10.34
N ALA A 5 53.91 23.99 11.10
CA ALA A 5 52.69 24.25 11.86
C ALA A 5 51.50 24.58 10.93
N ILE A 6 51.77 25.27 9.82
CA ILE A 6 50.76 25.57 8.79
C ILE A 6 50.35 24.27 8.07
N GLY A 7 51.32 23.40 7.75
CA GLY A 7 51.05 22.08 7.17
C GLY A 7 50.17 21.20 8.05
N ALA A 8 50.51 21.09 9.35
CA ALA A 8 49.73 20.31 10.31
C ALA A 8 48.30 20.83 10.50
N ILE A 9 48.10 22.16 10.47
CA ILE A 9 46.75 22.76 10.50
C ILE A 9 45.97 22.41 9.23
N GLY A 10 46.62 22.44 8.05
CA GLY A 10 46.01 22.05 6.78
C GLY A 10 45.57 20.59 6.77
N GLU A 11 46.40 19.69 7.32
CA GLU A 11 46.07 18.27 7.47
C GLU A 11 44.91 18.05 8.43
N LEU A 12 44.90 18.71 9.58
CA LEU A 12 43.81 18.62 10.56
C LEU A 12 42.48 19.11 9.98
N LEU A 13 42.51 20.25 9.27
CA LEU A 13 41.33 20.80 8.59
C LEU A 13 40.85 19.88 7.47
N GLY A 14 41.78 19.33 6.67
CA GLY A 14 41.46 18.36 5.62
C GLY A 14 40.80 17.10 6.18
N ALA A 15 41.36 16.53 7.24
CA ALA A 15 40.80 15.38 7.93
C ALA A 15 39.41 15.68 8.52
N LEU A 16 39.24 16.86 9.14
CA LEU A 16 37.95 17.29 9.67
C LEU A 16 36.88 17.40 8.57
N VAL A 17 37.22 18.01 7.43
CA VAL A 17 36.32 18.11 6.28
C VAL A 17 35.93 16.73 5.75
N VAL A 18 36.87 15.79 5.68
CA VAL A 18 36.59 14.40 5.28
C VAL A 18 35.63 13.74 6.26
N VAL A 19 35.86 13.86 7.58
CA VAL A 19 34.97 13.28 8.60
C VAL A 19 33.55 13.86 8.50
N VAL A 20 33.42 15.17 8.35
CA VAL A 20 32.11 15.83 8.16
C VAL A 20 31.43 15.33 6.89
N THR A 21 32.17 15.20 5.80
CA THR A 21 31.64 14.69 4.52
C THR A 21 31.16 13.24 4.64
N LEU A 22 31.91 12.37 5.32
CA LEU A 22 31.51 10.99 5.57
C LEU A 22 30.26 10.91 6.46
N ALA A 23 30.16 11.75 7.49
CA ALA A 23 28.97 11.82 8.33
C ALA A 23 27.73 12.25 7.52
N TYR A 24 27.86 13.27 6.67
CA TYR A 24 26.80 13.69 5.76
C TYR A 24 26.40 12.56 4.80
N LEU A 25 27.38 11.88 4.18
CA LEU A 25 27.13 10.77 3.27
C LEU A 25 26.41 9.61 3.97
N ALA A 26 26.78 9.28 5.22
CA ALA A 26 26.11 8.24 5.99
C ALA A 26 24.63 8.56 6.22
N VAL A 27 24.31 9.82 6.56
CA VAL A 27 22.93 10.31 6.70
C VAL A 27 22.20 10.27 5.35
N GLN A 28 22.85 10.73 4.28
CA GLN A 28 22.28 10.70 2.93
C GLN A 28 21.94 9.27 2.48
N VAL A 29 22.84 8.30 2.68
CA VAL A 29 22.62 6.88 2.33
C VAL A 29 21.46 6.29 3.15
N ARG A 30 21.33 6.68 4.43
CA ARG A 30 20.19 6.24 5.26
C ARG A 30 18.86 6.74 4.70
N HIS A 31 18.78 8.01 4.33
CA HIS A 31 17.58 8.57 3.70
C HIS A 31 17.28 7.91 2.36
N ALA A 32 18.30 7.65 1.54
CA ALA A 32 18.12 6.96 0.26
C ALA A 32 17.55 5.54 0.45
N LYS A 33 18.06 4.78 1.44
CA LYS A 33 17.54 3.44 1.77
C LYS A 33 16.06 3.47 2.18
N THR A 34 15.66 4.42 3.02
CA THR A 34 14.26 4.59 3.41
C THR A 34 13.38 4.91 2.20
N ALA A 35 13.79 5.89 1.39
CA ALA A 35 13.05 6.25 0.17
C ALA A 35 12.91 5.08 -0.81
N THR A 36 13.96 4.26 -0.99
CA THR A 36 13.90 3.04 -1.82
C THR A 36 12.95 1.98 -1.24
N ALA A 37 12.92 1.82 0.08
CA ALA A 37 11.98 0.90 0.73
C ALA A 37 10.53 1.33 0.52
N ASP A 38 10.23 2.62 0.65
CA ASP A 38 8.90 3.18 0.43
C ASP A 38 8.48 3.07 -1.04
N GLN A 39 9.39 3.39 -1.98
CA GLN A 39 9.16 3.17 -3.40
C GLN A 39 8.88 1.70 -3.72
N SER A 40 9.56 0.77 -3.05
CA SER A 40 9.31 -0.66 -3.22
C SER A 40 7.92 -1.08 -2.72
N ARG A 41 7.39 -0.45 -1.66
CA ARG A 41 6.01 -0.68 -1.18
C ARG A 41 4.99 -0.18 -2.20
N LEU A 42 5.15 1.07 -2.67
CA LEU A 42 4.27 1.67 -3.68
C LEU A 42 4.29 0.91 -5.02
N TYR A 43 5.47 0.45 -5.44
CA TYR A 43 5.61 -0.37 -6.64
C TYR A 43 4.86 -1.70 -6.50
N ARG A 44 4.96 -2.38 -5.36
CA ARG A 44 4.19 -3.61 -5.12
C ARG A 44 2.69 -3.36 -5.16
N ALA A 45 2.20 -2.28 -4.55
CA ALA A 45 0.78 -1.94 -4.60
C ALA A 45 0.31 -1.65 -6.04
N THR A 46 1.13 -0.96 -6.84
CA THR A 46 0.88 -0.75 -8.28
C THR A 46 0.86 -2.07 -9.06
N ALA A 47 1.80 -2.97 -8.80
CA ALA A 47 1.87 -4.27 -9.46
C ALA A 47 0.66 -5.16 -9.10
N VAL A 48 0.20 -5.13 -7.84
CA VAL A 48 -1.03 -5.82 -7.43
C VAL A 48 -2.24 -5.26 -8.18
N ARG A 49 -2.34 -3.93 -8.33
CA ARG A 49 -3.38 -3.31 -9.15
C ARG A 49 -3.34 -3.81 -10.60
N GLU A 50 -2.16 -3.96 -11.20
CA GLU A 50 -2.04 -4.49 -12.56
C GLU A 50 -2.54 -5.93 -12.68
N ILE A 51 -2.19 -6.80 -11.71
CA ILE A 51 -2.70 -8.18 -11.65
C ILE A 51 -4.24 -8.17 -11.56
N ILE A 52 -4.80 -7.37 -10.65
CA ILE A 52 -6.25 -7.29 -10.47
C ILE A 52 -6.94 -6.77 -11.73
N LEU A 53 -6.39 -5.75 -12.39
CA LEU A 53 -6.95 -5.24 -13.63
C LEU A 53 -6.92 -6.29 -14.75
N GLU A 54 -5.88 -7.11 -14.82
CA GLU A 54 -5.81 -8.21 -15.79
C GLU A 54 -6.84 -9.30 -15.46
N THR A 55 -6.96 -9.69 -14.18
CA THR A 55 -8.01 -10.60 -13.72
C THR A 55 -9.42 -10.06 -14.01
N CYS A 56 -9.64 -8.75 -13.94
CA CYS A 56 -10.93 -8.15 -14.32
C CYS A 56 -11.18 -8.13 -15.84
N ARG A 57 -10.13 -8.19 -16.67
CA ARG A 57 -10.22 -8.15 -18.14
C ARG A 57 -10.36 -9.54 -18.76
N ASP A 58 -9.73 -10.54 -18.17
CA ASP A 58 -9.78 -11.93 -18.62
C ASP A 58 -10.72 -12.76 -17.75
N ASP A 59 -11.96 -12.91 -18.22
CA ASP A 59 -12.99 -13.67 -17.53
C ASP A 59 -12.61 -15.17 -17.42
N ALA A 60 -11.91 -15.73 -18.41
CA ALA A 60 -11.51 -17.14 -18.38
C ALA A 60 -10.45 -17.38 -17.29
N LEU A 61 -9.45 -16.49 -17.19
CA LEU A 61 -8.46 -16.53 -16.12
C LEU A 61 -9.12 -16.39 -14.74
N ARG A 62 -9.99 -15.40 -14.57
CA ARG A 62 -10.64 -15.12 -13.28
C ARG A 62 -11.53 -16.29 -12.84
N MET A 63 -12.36 -16.82 -13.73
CA MET A 63 -13.22 -17.95 -13.38
C MET A 63 -12.42 -19.22 -13.07
N LEU A 64 -11.29 -19.45 -13.75
CA LEU A 64 -10.36 -20.53 -13.40
C LEU A 64 -9.75 -20.32 -12.01
N GLN A 65 -9.32 -19.10 -11.67
CA GLN A 65 -8.78 -18.77 -10.34
C GLN A 65 -9.82 -18.98 -9.24
N ILE A 66 -11.05 -18.49 -9.44
CA ILE A 66 -12.17 -18.66 -8.50
C ILE A 66 -12.37 -20.13 -8.16
N LYS A 67 -12.40 -20.99 -9.18
CA LYS A 67 -12.51 -22.43 -9.01
C LYS A 67 -11.28 -23.04 -8.34
N ALA A 68 -10.08 -22.67 -8.79
CA ALA A 68 -8.83 -23.23 -8.27
C ALA A 68 -8.57 -22.85 -6.81
N TRP A 69 -9.08 -21.71 -6.36
CA TRP A 69 -8.94 -21.21 -5.00
C TRP A 69 -10.15 -21.51 -4.10
N ASP A 70 -11.10 -22.32 -4.58
CA ASP A 70 -12.32 -22.70 -3.84
C ASP A 70 -13.14 -21.49 -3.39
N MET A 71 -13.20 -20.45 -4.23
CA MET A 71 -13.95 -19.21 -3.97
C MET A 71 -15.34 -19.20 -4.61
N GLU A 72 -15.72 -20.29 -5.28
CA GLU A 72 -17.05 -20.42 -5.91
C GLU A 72 -18.19 -20.13 -4.91
N PRO A 73 -18.22 -20.70 -3.68
CA PRO A 73 -19.32 -20.43 -2.73
C PRO A 73 -19.43 -18.96 -2.32
N TYR A 74 -18.28 -18.27 -2.20
CA TYR A 74 -18.26 -16.84 -1.88
C TYR A 74 -18.91 -16.03 -3.00
N TYR A 75 -18.50 -16.28 -4.25
CA TYR A 75 -19.01 -15.53 -5.38
C TYR A 75 -20.45 -15.89 -5.78
N GLU A 76 -20.90 -17.11 -5.52
CA GLU A 76 -22.32 -17.50 -5.60
C GLU A 76 -23.16 -16.69 -4.63
N SER A 77 -22.74 -16.61 -3.35
CA SER A 77 -23.46 -15.82 -2.35
C SER A 77 -23.48 -14.32 -2.69
N LEU A 78 -22.36 -13.78 -3.16
CA LEU A 78 -22.28 -12.37 -3.56
C LEU A 78 -23.17 -12.08 -4.78
N ALA A 79 -23.18 -12.97 -5.78
CA ALA A 79 -24.02 -12.86 -6.97
C ALA A 79 -25.51 -12.89 -6.60
N GLU A 80 -25.92 -13.78 -5.70
CA GLU A 80 -27.30 -13.85 -5.20
C GLU A 80 -27.70 -12.54 -4.49
N LYS A 81 -26.86 -12.03 -3.59
CA LYS A 81 -27.12 -10.77 -2.87
C LYS A 81 -27.28 -9.57 -3.81
N LEU A 82 -26.51 -9.54 -4.90
CA LEU A 82 -26.49 -8.42 -5.85
C LEU A 82 -27.50 -8.59 -7.00
N GLY A 83 -28.07 -9.78 -7.18
CA GLY A 83 -28.98 -10.08 -8.30
C GLY A 83 -28.30 -10.05 -9.67
N VAL A 84 -27.03 -10.45 -9.73
CA VAL A 84 -26.17 -10.45 -10.92
C VAL A 84 -25.57 -11.84 -11.15
N THR A 85 -24.86 -12.05 -12.26
CA THR A 85 -24.16 -13.33 -12.46
C THR A 85 -22.89 -13.45 -11.59
N ILE A 86 -22.39 -14.67 -11.41
CA ILE A 86 -21.11 -14.91 -10.70
C ILE A 86 -19.98 -14.14 -11.37
N GLU A 87 -19.96 -14.09 -12.71
CA GLU A 87 -18.95 -13.37 -13.48
C GLU A 87 -18.98 -11.87 -13.21
N GLU A 88 -20.17 -11.27 -13.13
CA GLU A 88 -20.36 -9.85 -12.83
C GLU A 88 -19.99 -9.54 -11.37
N ALA A 89 -20.48 -10.35 -10.43
CA ALA A 89 -20.19 -10.20 -9.00
C ALA A 89 -18.69 -10.25 -8.72
N SER A 90 -18.00 -11.24 -9.28
CA SER A 90 -16.56 -11.37 -9.07
C SER A 90 -15.76 -10.28 -9.78
N LYS A 91 -16.16 -9.82 -10.97
CA LYS A 91 -15.49 -8.66 -11.62
C LYS A 91 -15.59 -7.40 -10.77
N LEU A 92 -16.76 -7.15 -10.19
CA LEU A 92 -16.99 -6.05 -9.25
C LEU A 92 -16.15 -6.20 -7.98
N ASP A 93 -16.16 -7.38 -7.36
CA ASP A 93 -15.42 -7.66 -6.12
C ASP A 93 -13.91 -7.51 -6.29
N TRP A 94 -13.33 -8.05 -7.36
CA TRP A 94 -11.93 -7.82 -7.71
C TRP A 94 -11.66 -6.34 -7.95
N GLY A 95 -12.58 -5.63 -8.62
CA GLY A 95 -12.55 -4.17 -8.76
C GLY A 95 -12.56 -3.42 -7.43
N ASN A 96 -13.27 -3.91 -6.42
CA ASN A 96 -13.26 -3.30 -5.08
C ASN A 96 -11.94 -3.58 -4.37
N GLY A 97 -11.40 -4.79 -4.52
CA GLY A 97 -10.16 -5.23 -3.87
C GLY A 97 -8.95 -4.37 -4.20
N TYR A 98 -8.77 -3.92 -5.45
CA TYR A 98 -7.57 -3.13 -5.77
C TYR A 98 -7.51 -1.81 -5.02
N TYR A 99 -8.64 -1.21 -4.63
CA TYR A 99 -8.63 0.03 -3.85
C TYR A 99 -8.00 -0.20 -2.48
N PHE A 100 -8.36 -1.30 -1.80
CA PHE A 100 -7.76 -1.64 -0.50
C PHE A 100 -6.26 -1.94 -0.62
N TRP A 101 -5.83 -2.64 -1.68
CA TRP A 101 -4.40 -2.86 -1.94
C TRP A 101 -3.64 -1.57 -2.25
N MET A 102 -4.26 -0.64 -3.00
CA MET A 102 -3.69 0.67 -3.28
C MET A 102 -3.56 1.50 -2.00
N TRP A 103 -4.63 1.57 -1.20
CA TRP A 103 -4.66 2.29 0.06
C TRP A 103 -3.65 1.74 1.05
N TRP A 104 -3.51 0.41 1.15
CA TRP A 104 -2.45 -0.19 1.96
C TRP A 104 -1.05 0.28 1.52
N GLY A 105 -0.78 0.28 0.21
CA GLY A 105 0.49 0.76 -0.33
C GLY A 105 0.78 2.21 0.03
N GLN A 106 -0.21 3.08 -0.13
CA GLN A 106 -0.12 4.50 0.22
C GLN A 106 0.03 4.70 1.73
N TRP A 107 -0.80 4.04 2.53
CA TRP A 107 -0.77 4.10 4.00
C TRP A 107 0.60 3.68 4.53
N ALA A 108 1.14 2.55 4.07
CA ALA A 108 2.41 2.01 4.51
C ALA A 108 3.64 2.82 4.09
N SER A 109 3.46 3.85 3.26
CA SER A 109 4.52 4.77 2.80
C SER A 109 4.25 6.23 3.18
N THR A 110 3.12 6.51 3.84
CA THR A 110 2.76 7.86 4.27
C THR A 110 3.57 8.27 5.50
N THR A 111 4.22 9.42 5.44
CA THR A 111 4.99 10.00 6.55
C THR A 111 4.48 11.37 6.99
N GLU A 112 3.66 12.02 6.17
CA GLU A 112 3.12 13.36 6.40
C GLU A 112 1.68 13.31 6.91
N SER A 113 1.36 14.14 7.91
CA SER A 113 0.02 14.20 8.50
C SER A 113 -1.07 14.65 7.52
N ARG A 114 -0.72 15.45 6.51
CA ARG A 114 -1.64 15.87 5.45
C ARG A 114 -2.08 14.67 4.60
N ASP A 115 -1.12 13.88 4.16
CA ASP A 115 -1.37 12.73 3.29
C ASP A 115 -2.14 11.63 4.07
N MET A 116 -1.88 11.51 5.37
CA MET A 116 -2.64 10.63 6.25
C MET A 116 -4.13 11.04 6.31
N LYS A 117 -4.43 12.34 6.46
CA LYS A 117 -5.82 12.83 6.44
C LYS A 117 -6.51 12.60 5.08
N GLU A 118 -5.75 12.65 3.99
CA GLU A 118 -6.28 12.38 2.65
C GLU A 118 -6.72 10.92 2.51
N ILE A 119 -5.86 9.97 2.91
CA ILE A 119 -6.22 8.56 2.87
C ILE A 119 -7.35 8.23 3.85
N GLU A 120 -7.37 8.81 5.04
CA GLU A 120 -8.50 8.70 5.98
C GLU A 120 -9.82 9.12 5.32
N HIS A 121 -9.82 10.27 4.63
CA HIS A 121 -11.00 10.78 3.96
C HIS A 121 -11.47 9.86 2.82
N VAL A 122 -10.54 9.38 1.99
CA VAL A 122 -10.87 8.51 0.84
C VAL A 122 -11.36 7.15 1.31
N VAL A 123 -10.71 6.54 2.31
CA VAL A 123 -11.12 5.25 2.88
C VAL A 123 -12.48 5.36 3.55
N ALA A 124 -12.71 6.41 4.36
CA ALA A 124 -14.01 6.61 5.02
C ALA A 124 -15.14 6.87 4.00
N GLY A 125 -14.86 7.62 2.93
CA GLY A 125 -15.82 7.94 1.88
C GLY A 125 -16.14 6.73 0.99
N LEU A 126 -15.15 6.22 0.26
CA LEU A 126 -15.36 5.13 -0.70
C LEU A 126 -15.57 3.80 0.01
N GLY A 127 -14.74 3.48 1.01
CA GLY A 127 -14.88 2.26 1.81
C GLY A 127 -16.19 2.21 2.60
N GLY A 128 -16.78 3.37 2.90
CA GLY A 128 -18.08 3.49 3.55
C GLY A 128 -19.28 3.07 2.67
N LEU A 129 -19.12 3.00 1.35
CA LEU A 129 -20.20 2.57 0.45
C LEU A 129 -20.59 1.10 0.73
N PRO A 130 -21.88 0.73 0.66
CA PRO A 130 -22.34 -0.62 1.02
C PRO A 130 -21.58 -1.75 0.32
N VAL A 131 -21.32 -1.61 -0.98
CA VAL A 131 -20.61 -2.64 -1.78
C VAL A 131 -19.12 -2.75 -1.42
N MET A 132 -18.48 -1.63 -1.06
CA MET A 132 -17.08 -1.60 -0.64
C MET A 132 -16.93 -2.18 0.77
N ARG A 133 -17.90 -1.90 1.64
CA ARG A 133 -17.98 -2.46 2.98
C ARG A 133 -18.22 -3.97 2.96
N GLU A 134 -19.18 -4.43 2.15
CA GLU A 134 -19.41 -5.87 1.95
C GLU A 134 -18.10 -6.55 1.51
N HIS A 135 -17.43 -6.00 0.49
CA HIS A 135 -16.13 -6.51 0.06
C HIS A 135 -15.10 -6.55 1.20
N TRP A 136 -14.94 -5.47 1.96
CA TRP A 136 -13.99 -5.42 3.08
C TRP A 136 -14.29 -6.46 4.15
N GLU A 137 -15.57 -6.65 4.48
CA GLU A 137 -16.01 -7.54 5.56
C GLU A 137 -15.99 -9.01 5.15
N THR A 138 -16.26 -9.33 3.88
CA THR A 138 -16.49 -10.72 3.45
C THR A 138 -15.45 -11.27 2.47
N SER A 139 -14.66 -10.43 1.80
CA SER A 139 -13.73 -10.90 0.77
C SER A 139 -12.62 -11.78 1.35
N PRO A 140 -12.33 -12.96 0.75
CA PRO A 140 -11.28 -13.85 1.22
C PRO A 140 -9.85 -13.34 0.94
N VAL A 141 -9.70 -12.35 0.05
CA VAL A 141 -8.39 -11.94 -0.50
C VAL A 141 -8.00 -10.49 -0.19
N SER A 142 -8.83 -9.76 0.54
CA SER A 142 -8.52 -8.38 0.92
C SER A 142 -8.16 -8.30 2.40
N ARG A 143 -9.16 -8.18 3.28
CA ARG A 143 -8.94 -8.00 4.72
C ARG A 143 -8.03 -9.07 5.35
N PRO A 144 -8.13 -10.38 5.03
CA PRO A 144 -7.26 -11.40 5.64
C PRO A 144 -5.79 -11.38 5.18
N LEU A 145 -5.49 -10.79 4.02
CA LEU A 145 -4.15 -10.81 3.43
C LEU A 145 -3.36 -9.51 3.65
N LEU A 146 -4.03 -8.45 4.08
CA LEU A 146 -3.43 -7.15 4.34
C LEU A 146 -2.83 -7.07 5.74
N ASP A 147 -1.92 -6.12 5.92
CA ASP A 147 -1.22 -5.89 7.18
C ASP A 147 -2.19 -5.58 8.33
N THR A 148 -1.92 -6.13 9.54
CA THR A 148 -2.83 -6.04 10.68
C THR A 148 -3.08 -4.60 11.11
N ASP A 149 -2.05 -3.76 11.13
CA ASP A 149 -2.19 -2.34 11.53
C ASP A 149 -3.03 -1.57 10.51
N PHE A 150 -2.89 -1.90 9.21
CA PHE A 150 -3.75 -1.35 8.17
C PHE A 150 -5.20 -1.82 8.30
N VAL A 151 -5.43 -3.08 8.66
CA VAL A 151 -6.79 -3.61 8.90
C VAL A 151 -7.45 -2.87 10.05
N GLU A 152 -6.75 -2.66 11.16
CA GLU A 152 -7.26 -1.89 12.31
C GLU A 152 -7.58 -0.44 11.91
N PHE A 153 -6.70 0.19 11.12
CA PHE A 153 -6.92 1.54 10.58
C PHE A 153 -8.22 1.64 9.76
N VAL A 154 -8.44 0.72 8.82
CA VAL A 154 -9.66 0.71 8.00
C VAL A 154 -10.89 0.42 8.86
N ASP A 155 -10.83 -0.59 9.74
CA ASP A 155 -11.93 -0.95 10.63
C ASP A 155 -12.36 0.23 11.52
N GLU A 156 -11.40 0.97 12.08
CA GLU A 156 -11.68 2.15 12.89
C GLU A 156 -12.39 3.23 12.06
N LEU A 157 -11.91 3.53 10.85
CA LEU A 157 -12.54 4.52 9.98
C LEU A 157 -13.96 4.13 9.57
N LEU A 158 -14.17 2.87 9.17
CA LEU A 158 -15.48 2.39 8.74
C LEU A 158 -16.48 2.30 9.90
N SER A 159 -16.01 2.07 11.13
CA SER A 159 -16.87 2.11 12.32
C SER A 159 -17.39 3.52 12.64
N ARG A 160 -16.59 4.56 12.34
CA ARG A 160 -16.93 5.97 12.57
C ARG A 160 -17.88 6.51 11.51
N ALA A 161 -17.73 6.07 10.26
CA ALA A 161 -18.56 6.49 9.12
C ALA A 161 -19.99 5.93 9.16
N SER A 162 -20.28 4.97 10.05
CA SER A 162 -21.63 4.39 10.25
C SER A 162 -22.55 5.21 11.16
N ARG A 163 -22.14 6.41 11.59
CA ARG A 163 -22.93 7.37 12.38
C ARG A 163 -23.25 8.60 11.55
#